data_AF-T1B8Q0-F1
#
_entry.id   AF-T1B8Q0-F1
#
_cell.length_a   1.000
_cell.length_b   1.000
_cell.length_c   1.000
_cell.angle_alpha   90.00
_cell.angle_beta   90.00
_cell.angle_gamma   90.00
#
_symmetry.space_group_name_H-M   'P 1'
#
loop_
_entity.id
_entity.type
_entity.pdbx_description
1 polymer ?
#
loop_
_entity_poly.entity_id
_entity_poly.type
_entity_poly.pdbx_seq_one_letter_code
_entity_poly.pdbx_strand_id
1 'polypeptide(L)'
;MSKKSYQQRNDIEKIQSQWHKLTGLHSREEWSAAIVRAATAAEIAANFAVRQEFKARSKFDSDFVNSLLRWANGLDGKLNRLLLPMTDGRRGNKILSGIKKD
;
A
#
# COMPACT_ATOMS: atom_id res chain seq x y z
N MET A 1 -12.58 -28.77 0.08
CA MET A 1 -12.99 -27.37 -0.25
C MET A 1 -11.85 -26.69 -1.00
N SER A 2 -12.12 -26.09 -2.16
CA SER A 2 -11.09 -25.36 -2.93
C SER A 2 -10.65 -24.10 -2.19
N LYS A 3 -9.34 -23.85 -2.11
CA LYS A 3 -8.79 -22.68 -1.41
C LYS A 3 -9.15 -21.41 -2.19
N LYS A 4 -9.76 -20.43 -1.51
CA LYS A 4 -10.08 -19.11 -2.07
C LYS A 4 -8.88 -18.50 -2.80
N SER A 5 -9.08 -18.12 -4.07
CA SER A 5 -8.01 -17.55 -4.91
C SER A 5 -7.56 -16.20 -4.34
N TYR A 6 -6.34 -15.76 -4.68
CA TYR A 6 -5.81 -14.51 -4.14
C TYR A 6 -6.69 -13.30 -4.52
N GLN A 7 -7.22 -13.30 -5.73
CA GLN A 7 -8.07 -12.23 -6.26
C GLN A 7 -9.37 -12.10 -5.47
N GLN A 8 -9.93 -13.23 -5.02
CA GLN A 8 -11.16 -13.26 -4.24
C GLN A 8 -10.97 -12.79 -2.79
N ARG A 9 -9.73 -12.73 -2.28
CA ARG A 9 -9.46 -12.36 -0.89
C ARG A 9 -9.71 -10.88 -0.61
N ASN A 10 -10.26 -10.58 0.55
CA ASN A 10 -10.34 -9.22 1.08
C ASN A 10 -8.95 -8.73 1.53
N ASP A 11 -8.85 -7.45 1.89
CA ASP A 11 -7.55 -6.85 2.21
C ASP A 11 -6.89 -7.50 3.44
N ILE A 12 -7.64 -7.80 4.50
CA ILE A 12 -7.11 -8.45 5.72
C ILE A 12 -6.58 -9.84 5.40
N GLU A 13 -7.33 -10.64 4.65
CA GLU A 13 -6.91 -11.96 4.19
C GLU A 13 -5.63 -11.88 3.33
N LYS A 14 -5.52 -10.85 2.48
CA LYS A 14 -4.32 -10.62 1.65
C LYS A 14 -3.13 -10.22 2.51
N ILE A 15 -3.29 -9.33 3.49
CA ILE A 15 -2.24 -8.92 4.44
C ILE A 15 -1.74 -10.14 5.21
N GLN A 16 -2.63 -10.94 5.80
CA GLN A 16 -2.28 -12.18 6.50
C GLN A 16 -1.53 -13.15 5.59
N SER A 17 -1.94 -13.25 4.32
CA SER A 17 -1.27 -14.11 3.34
C SER A 17 0.15 -13.65 3.02
N GLN A 18 0.38 -12.34 2.89
CA GLN A 18 1.73 -11.79 2.68
C GLN A 18 2.57 -11.96 3.94
N TRP A 19 1.99 -11.73 5.13
CA TRP A 19 2.68 -11.88 6.42
C TRP A 19 3.12 -13.33 6.66
N HIS A 20 2.26 -14.30 6.41
CA HIS A 20 2.62 -15.71 6.52
C HIS A 20 3.78 -16.09 5.58
N LYS A 21 3.72 -15.63 4.32
CA LYS A 21 4.83 -15.86 3.36
C LYS A 21 6.12 -15.15 3.80
N LEU A 22 6.01 -13.91 4.28
CA LEU A 22 7.12 -13.13 4.83
C LEU A 22 7.82 -13.91 5.94
N THR A 23 7.08 -14.42 6.93
CA THR A 23 7.69 -15.16 8.06
C THR A 23 8.49 -16.37 7.59
N GLY A 24 7.99 -17.12 6.60
CA GLY A 24 8.70 -18.27 6.04
C GLY A 24 9.94 -17.90 5.21
N LEU A 25 9.91 -16.78 4.49
CA LEU A 25 11.09 -16.29 3.74
C LEU A 25 12.16 -15.76 4.70
N HIS A 26 11.73 -15.02 5.73
CA HIS A 26 12.61 -14.50 6.77
C HIS A 26 13.29 -15.64 7.54
N SER A 27 12.57 -16.72 7.89
CA SER A 27 13.17 -17.86 8.58
C SER A 27 14.16 -18.66 7.72
N ARG A 28 14.08 -18.55 6.39
CA ARG A 28 15.02 -19.14 5.44
C ARG A 28 16.11 -18.17 4.98
N GLU A 29 16.20 -17.00 5.62
CA GLU A 29 17.19 -15.97 5.31
C GLU A 29 17.12 -15.44 3.86
N GLU A 30 15.96 -15.57 3.22
CA GLU A 30 15.71 -15.04 1.87
C GLU A 30 15.36 -13.54 1.96
N TRP A 31 16.30 -12.72 2.43
CA TRP A 31 16.06 -11.33 2.85
C TRP A 31 15.45 -10.45 1.76
N SER A 32 15.96 -10.54 0.53
CA SER A 32 15.46 -9.76 -0.61
C SER A 32 14.01 -10.11 -0.95
N ALA A 33 13.62 -11.39 -0.84
CA ALA A 33 12.25 -11.80 -1.06
C ALA A 33 11.35 -11.42 0.14
N ALA A 34 11.88 -11.55 1.35
CA ALA A 34 11.19 -11.16 2.58
C ALA A 34 10.84 -9.66 2.56
N ILE A 35 11.78 -8.76 2.25
CA ILE A 35 11.52 -7.32 2.25
C ILE A 35 10.47 -6.91 1.21
N VAL A 36 10.45 -7.56 0.03
CA VAL A 36 9.40 -7.34 -0.99
C VAL A 36 8.02 -7.75 -0.45
N ARG A 37 7.92 -8.86 0.29
CA ARG A 37 6.65 -9.28 0.93
C ARG A 37 6.21 -8.32 2.02
N ALA A 38 7.14 -7.85 2.85
CA ALA A 38 6.87 -6.86 3.88
C ALA A 38 6.33 -5.55 3.26
N ALA A 39 7.00 -5.03 2.22
CA ALA A 39 6.56 -3.84 1.50
C ALA A 39 5.16 -4.03 0.87
N THR A 40 4.90 -5.19 0.27
CA THR A 40 3.57 -5.51 -0.29
C THR A 40 2.49 -5.55 0.80
N ALA A 41 2.78 -6.16 1.96
CA ALA A 41 1.85 -6.20 3.08
C ALA A 41 1.54 -4.79 3.62
N ALA A 42 2.57 -3.96 3.78
CA ALA A 42 2.45 -2.57 4.22
C ALA A 42 1.61 -1.73 3.24
N GLU A 43 1.82 -1.91 1.93
CA GLU A 43 1.02 -1.25 0.90
C GLU A 43 -0.47 -1.62 0.98
N ILE A 44 -0.78 -2.90 1.12
CA ILE A 44 -2.18 -3.36 1.24
C ILE A 44 -2.81 -2.80 2.53
N ALA A 45 -2.06 -2.78 3.64
CA ALA A 45 -2.52 -2.22 4.90
C ALA A 45 -2.81 -0.71 4.81
N ALA A 46 -1.93 0.05 4.14
CA ALA A 46 -2.16 1.47 3.88
C ALA A 46 -3.41 1.71 3.03
N ASN A 47 -3.58 0.95 1.94
CA ASN A 47 -4.77 1.03 1.09
C ASN A 47 -6.05 0.69 1.87
N PHE A 48 -6.02 -0.33 2.73
CA PHE A 48 -7.13 -0.68 3.60
C PHE A 48 -7.49 0.46 4.57
N ALA A 49 -6.50 1.05 5.24
CA ALA A 49 -6.71 2.18 6.14
C ALA A 49 -7.36 3.38 5.42
N VAL A 50 -6.88 3.71 4.22
CA VAL A 50 -7.47 4.78 3.39
C VAL A 50 -8.92 4.48 3.05
N ARG A 51 -9.25 3.26 2.64
CA ARG A 51 -10.65 2.86 2.35
C ARG A 51 -11.54 3.00 3.58
N GLN A 52 -11.06 2.59 4.75
CA GLN A 52 -11.82 2.69 5.99
C GLN A 52 -12.09 4.16 6.38
N GLU A 53 -11.10 5.03 6.21
CA GLU A 53 -11.24 6.45 6.50
C GLU A 53 -12.24 7.13 5.55
N PHE A 54 -12.16 6.86 4.25
CA PHE A 54 -13.16 7.38 3.29
C PHE A 54 -14.56 6.87 3.60
N LYS A 55 -14.70 5.58 3.93
CA LYS A 55 -15.98 5.02 4.34
C LYS A 55 -16.55 5.70 5.59
N ALA A 56 -15.69 6.08 6.54
CA ALA A 56 -16.10 6.72 7.78
C ALA A 56 -16.44 8.21 7.63
N ARG A 57 -15.77 8.93 6.72
CA ARG A 57 -15.80 10.40 6.66
C ARG A 57 -16.33 10.99 5.36
N SER A 58 -16.65 10.19 4.35
CA SER A 58 -17.17 10.66 3.07
C SER A 58 -18.40 9.86 2.61
N LYS A 59 -18.97 10.25 1.46
CA LYS A 59 -20.05 9.54 0.78
C LYS A 59 -19.59 8.86 -0.52
N PHE A 60 -18.27 8.77 -0.73
CA PHE A 60 -17.73 8.18 -1.94
C PHE A 60 -17.94 6.68 -1.95
N ASP A 61 -18.34 6.15 -3.10
CA ASP A 61 -18.42 4.71 -3.29
C ASP A 61 -17.02 4.07 -3.35
N SER A 62 -16.98 2.76 -3.18
CA SER A 62 -15.72 2.01 -3.16
C SER A 62 -14.99 2.06 -4.50
N ASP A 63 -15.70 2.18 -5.63
CA ASP A 63 -15.09 2.15 -6.96
C ASP A 63 -14.36 3.46 -7.26
N PHE A 64 -14.94 4.58 -6.86
CA PHE A 64 -14.27 5.87 -6.90
C PHE A 64 -13.02 5.88 -6.02
N VAL A 65 -13.11 5.45 -4.76
CA VAL A 65 -11.92 5.38 -3.88
C VAL A 65 -10.87 4.44 -4.46
N ASN A 66 -11.27 3.31 -5.05
CA ASN A 66 -10.36 2.40 -5.74
C ASN A 66 -9.67 3.05 -6.94
N SER A 67 -10.37 3.92 -7.68
CA SER A 67 -9.78 4.67 -8.78
C SER A 67 -8.69 5.64 -8.29
N LEU A 68 -8.89 6.30 -7.15
CA LEU A 68 -7.89 7.18 -6.53
C LEU A 68 -6.65 6.41 -6.07
N LEU A 69 -6.84 5.24 -5.45
CA LEU A 69 -5.74 4.37 -5.04
C LEU A 69 -4.93 3.85 -6.23
N ARG A 70 -5.62 3.49 -7.33
CA ARG A 70 -4.96 3.11 -8.60
C ARG A 70 -4.23 4.29 -9.23
N TRP A 71 -4.84 5.47 -9.18
CA TRP A 71 -4.22 6.70 -9.66
C TRP A 71 -2.94 7.03 -8.89
N ALA A 72 -2.89 6.78 -7.58
CA ALA A 72 -1.69 6.99 -6.78
C ALA A 72 -0.72 5.79 -6.75
N ASN A 73 -0.94 4.73 -7.53
CA ASN A 73 -0.15 3.51 -7.43
C ASN A 73 1.31 3.70 -7.92
N GLY A 74 2.23 2.90 -7.39
CA GLY A 74 3.66 2.99 -7.68
C GLY A 74 4.37 4.12 -6.91
N LEU A 75 5.70 4.09 -6.88
CA LEU A 75 6.50 5.07 -6.13
C LEU A 75 6.27 6.51 -6.63
N ASP A 76 6.37 6.72 -7.95
CA ASP A 76 6.15 8.03 -8.58
C ASP A 76 4.73 8.57 -8.30
N GLY A 77 3.72 7.71 -8.45
CA GLY A 77 2.34 8.04 -8.16
C GLY A 77 2.16 8.46 -6.69
N LYS A 78 2.67 7.68 -5.74
CA LYS A 78 2.57 8.00 -4.31
C LYS A 78 3.29 9.30 -3.97
N LEU A 79 4.49 9.53 -4.51
CA LEU A 79 5.24 10.76 -4.26
C LEU A 79 4.51 11.97 -4.84
N ASN A 80 4.19 11.97 -6.14
CA ASN A 80 3.66 13.14 -6.82
C ASN A 80 2.18 13.42 -6.52
N ARG A 81 1.38 12.38 -6.24
CA ARG A 81 -0.08 12.48 -6.17
C ARG A 81 -0.62 12.42 -4.75
N LEU A 82 0.18 11.96 -3.78
CA LEU A 82 -0.21 11.92 -2.37
C LEU A 82 0.76 12.71 -1.51
N LEU A 83 2.03 12.29 -1.42
CA LEU A 83 2.95 12.77 -0.39
C LEU A 83 3.43 14.21 -0.63
N LEU A 84 3.82 14.58 -1.85
CA LEU A 84 4.26 15.94 -2.18
C LEU A 84 3.12 16.95 -2.00
N PRO A 85 1.90 16.75 -2.56
CA PRO A 85 0.78 17.66 -2.31
C PRO A 85 0.43 17.78 -0.84
N MET A 86 0.46 16.68 -0.08
CA MET A 86 0.20 16.71 1.37
C MET A 86 1.26 17.49 2.14
N THR A 87 2.50 17.49 1.68
CA THR A 87 3.62 18.17 2.38
C THR A 87 3.96 19.52 1.78
N ASP A 88 3.17 20.01 0.81
CA ASP A 88 3.45 21.27 0.17
C ASP A 88 3.52 22.43 1.16
N GLY A 89 4.49 23.33 0.97
CA GLY A 89 4.82 24.39 1.92
C GLY A 89 5.43 23.93 3.27
N ARG A 90 5.69 22.63 3.50
CA ARG A 90 6.23 22.08 4.76
C ARG A 90 7.63 21.48 4.58
N ARG A 91 8.37 21.32 5.68
CA ARG A 91 9.74 20.76 5.72
C ARG A 91 9.86 19.38 5.03
N GLY A 92 8.79 18.59 5.07
CA GLY A 92 8.71 17.29 4.40
C GLY A 92 8.86 17.35 2.88
N ASN A 93 8.47 18.44 2.22
CA ASN A 93 8.56 18.60 0.77
C ASN A 93 10.02 18.52 0.29
N LYS A 94 10.95 19.20 0.98
CA LYS A 94 12.39 19.16 0.61
C LYS A 94 12.96 17.74 0.62
N ILE A 95 12.61 16.93 1.63
CA ILE A 95 13.08 15.55 1.76
C ILE A 95 12.49 14.67 0.64
N LEU A 96 11.17 14.76 0.43
CA LEU A 96 10.47 13.95 -0.56
C LEU A 96 10.86 14.31 -2.01
N SER A 97 11.13 15.59 -2.28
CA SER A 97 11.61 16.04 -3.59
C SER A 97 13.00 15.49 -3.94
N GLY A 98 13.83 15.18 -2.94
CA GLY A 98 15.14 14.56 -3.14
C GLY A 98 15.07 13.09 -3.58
N ILE A 99 14.05 12.35 -3.15
CA ILE A 99 13.85 10.92 -3.50
C ILE A 99 13.47 10.75 -4.99
N LYS A 100 12.98 11.80 -5.64
CA LYS A 100 12.57 11.79 -7.06
C LYS A 100 13.75 11.86 -8.04
N LYS A 101 14.98 12.15 -7.58
CA LYS A 101 16.11 12.49 -8.45
C LYS A 101 16.87 11.30 -9.07
N ASP A 102 16.42 10.07 -8.83
CA ASP A 102 17.00 8.85 -9.43
C ASP A 102 16.17 8.34 -10.62
#